data_AF-A0A924I2X9-F1
#
_entry.id   AF-A0A924I2X9-F1
#
_cell.length_a   1.000
_cell.length_b   1.000
_cell.length_c   1.000
_cell.angle_alpha   90.00
_cell.angle_beta   90.00
_cell.angle_gamma   90.00
#
_symmetry.space_group_name_H-M   'P 1'
#
loop_
_entity.id
_entity.type
_entity.pdbx_description
1 polymer ?
#
loop_
_entity_poly.entity_id
_entity_poly.type
_entity_poly.pdbx_seq_one_letter_code
_entity_poly.pdbx_strand_id
1 'polypeptide(L)' 'ETDGFSPADIEFAARKASQSALENAIYRSGDSDAATGPTTADYLGAIAGTRATVSIEVASEFLQDIELLARL' A
#
# COMPACT_ATOMS: atom_id res chain seq x y z
N GLU A 1 0.43 -7.82 6.97
CA GLU A 1 -0.14 -6.47 7.20
C GLU A 1 -1.00 -5.96 6.04
N THR A 2 -0.92 -6.51 4.82
CA THR A 2 -1.72 -6.06 3.66
C THR A 2 -2.94 -6.94 3.36
N ASP A 3 -3.36 -7.79 4.31
CA ASP A 3 -4.53 -8.65 4.09
C ASP A 3 -5.79 -7.78 3.92
N GLY A 4 -6.61 -8.08 2.91
CA GLY A 4 -7.76 -7.27 2.52
C GLY A 4 -7.47 -5.99 1.71
N PHE A 5 -6.21 -5.70 1.36
CA PHE A 5 -5.92 -4.59 0.43
C PHE A 5 -6.36 -4.95 -0.99
N SER A 6 -7.03 -4.02 -1.65
CA SER A 6 -7.25 -4.09 -3.09
C SER A 6 -5.95 -3.76 -3.85
N PRO A 7 -5.86 -4.08 -5.16
CA PRO A 7 -4.74 -3.67 -5.98
C PRO A 7 -4.48 -2.15 -5.95
N ALA A 8 -5.55 -1.34 -5.87
CA ALA A 8 -5.45 0.11 -5.78
C ALA A 8 -4.83 0.56 -4.44
N ASP A 9 -5.17 -0.12 -3.33
CA ASP A 9 -4.59 0.18 -2.02
C ASP A 9 -3.08 -0.12 -1.98
N ILE A 10 -2.67 -1.21 -2.63
CA ILE A 10 -1.26 -1.60 -2.76
C ILE A 10 -0.51 -0.56 -3.60
N GLU A 11 -1.05 -0.16 -4.75
CA GLU A 11 -0.46 0.87 -5.60
C GLU A 11 -0.32 2.20 -4.85
N PHE A 12 -1.37 2.61 -4.14
CA PHE A 12 -1.37 3.83 -3.34
C PHE A 12 -0.28 3.81 -2.26
N ALA A 13 -0.18 2.72 -1.49
CA ALA A 13 0.85 2.56 -0.46
C ALA A 13 2.27 2.58 -1.05
N ALA A 14 2.49 1.89 -2.17
CA ALA A 14 3.79 1.86 -2.84
C ALA A 14 4.21 3.23 -3.38
N ARG A 15 3.25 3.97 -3.98
CA ARG A 15 3.46 5.32 -4.47
C ARG A 15 3.78 6.29 -3.33
N LYS A 16 3.03 6.21 -2.24
CA LYS A 16 3.24 7.02 -1.03
C LYS A 16 4.62 6.78 -0.42
N ALA A 17 5.05 5.52 -0.29
CA ALA A 17 6.39 5.17 0.19
C ALA A 17 7.50 5.81 -0.66
N SER A 18 7.37 5.68 -1.98
CA SER A 18 8.34 6.23 -2.94
C SER A 18 8.42 7.76 -2.86
N GLN A 19 7.28 8.43 -2.67
CA GLN A 19 7.21 9.89 -2.49
C GLN A 19 7.87 10.33 -1.18
N SER A 20 7.53 9.70 -0.06
CA SER A 20 8.11 10.04 1.24
C SER A 20 9.62 9.80 1.29
N ALA A 21 10.11 8.74 0.66
CA ALA A 21 11.56 8.49 0.56
C ALA A 21 12.27 9.58 -0.27
N LEU A 22 11.66 10.00 -1.38
CA LEU A 22 12.20 11.10 -2.21
C LEU A 22 12.21 12.43 -1.45
N GLU A 23 11.11 12.79 -0.78
CA GLU A 23 11.02 13.98 0.07
C GLU A 23 12.12 13.97 1.14
N ASN A 24 12.26 12.84 1.84
CA ASN A 24 13.28 12.66 2.86
C ASN A 24 14.71 12.81 2.31
N ALA A 25 14.99 12.37 1.08
CA ALA A 25 16.29 12.54 0.46
C ALA A 25 16.56 14.02 0.11
N ILE A 26 15.55 14.73 -0.41
CA ILE A 26 15.65 16.15 -0.77
C ILE A 26 15.83 17.02 0.48
N TYR A 27 15.01 16.83 1.50
CA TYR A 27 15.00 17.69 2.69
C TYR A 27 16.10 17.36 3.71
N ARG A 28 16.67 16.15 3.71
CA ARG A 28 17.81 15.77 4.58
C ARG A 28 19.19 16.00 3.96
N SER A 29 19.28 16.56 2.75
CA SER A 29 20.52 16.85 2.00
C SER A 29 21.45 17.92 2.62
N GLY A 30 21.49 18.02 3.96
CA GLY A 30 22.53 18.75 4.70
C GLY A 30 23.73 17.89 5.09
N ASP A 31 23.61 16.56 5.01
CA ASP A 31 24.70 15.63 5.30
C ASP A 31 24.97 14.76 4.06
N SER A 32 26.22 14.74 3.62
CA SER A 32 26.67 14.21 2.33
C SER A 32 26.71 12.68 2.24
N ASP A 33 25.80 11.99 2.93
CA ASP A 33 25.63 10.54 2.76
C ASP A 33 24.62 10.30 1.66
N ALA A 34 25.04 9.49 0.68
CA ALA A 34 24.34 9.22 -0.56
C ALA A 34 22.83 9.02 -0.33
N ALA A 35 22.00 9.69 -1.13
CA ALA A 35 20.56 9.46 -1.16
C ALA A 35 20.28 7.99 -1.48
N THR A 36 20.22 7.15 -0.44
CA THR A 36 19.76 5.77 -0.54
C THR A 36 18.27 5.88 -0.84
N GLY A 37 17.83 5.35 -1.98
CA GLY A 37 16.42 5.33 -2.36
C GLY A 37 15.52 4.66 -1.29
N PRO A 38 14.23 4.47 -1.58
CA PRO A 38 13.29 3.95 -0.59
C PRO A 38 13.77 2.63 0.01
N THR A 39 13.75 2.57 1.34
CA THR A 39 14.06 1.37 2.11
C THR A 39 12.79 0.59 2.40
N THR A 40 12.92 -0.67 2.82
CA THR A 40 11.75 -1.46 3.26
C THR A 40 10.96 -0.78 4.38
N ALA A 41 11.62 -0.01 5.26
CA ALA A 41 10.96 0.71 6.34
C ALA A 41 10.00 1.79 5.82
N ASP A 42 10.34 2.47 4.72
CA ASP A 42 9.46 3.47 4.08
C ASP A 42 8.17 2.82 3.56
N TYR A 43 8.27 1.61 2.99
CA TYR A 43 7.10 0.85 2.55
C TYR A 43 6.24 0.36 3.70
N LEU A 44 6.85 -0.13 4.79
CA LEU A 44 6.10 -0.55 5.98
C LEU A 44 5.34 0.63 6.62
N GLY A 45 5.97 1.80 6.71
CA GLY A 45 5.29 3.01 7.18
C GLY A 45 4.12 3.44 6.28
N ALA A 46 4.30 3.37 4.97
CA ALA A 46 3.23 3.69 4.03
C ALA A 46 2.06 2.70 4.07
N ILE A 47 2.35 1.40 4.21
CA ILE A 47 1.34 0.35 4.37
C ILE A 47 0.54 0.58 5.66
N ALA A 48 1.22 0.80 6.79
CA ALA A 48 0.56 1.07 8.08
C ALA A 48 -0.33 2.32 8.05
N GLY A 49 0.06 3.33 7.26
CA GLY A 49 -0.72 4.55 7.04
C GLY A 49 -1.75 4.47 5.90
N THR A 50 -2.00 3.30 5.33
CA THR A 50 -2.98 3.07 4.26
C THR A 50 -4.15 2.27 4.81
N ARG A 51 -5.37 2.74 4.53
CA ARG A 51 -6.59 2.05 4.92
C ARG A 51 -7.15 1.31 3.69
N ALA A 52 -7.54 0.05 3.87
CA ALA A 52 -8.23 -0.70 2.83
C ALA A 52 -9.51 0.03 2.40
N THR A 53 -9.70 0.17 1.09
CA THR A 53 -10.87 0.84 0.52
C THR A 53 -12.05 -0.09 0.36
N VAL A 54 -11.81 -1.40 0.32
CA VAL A 54 -12.84 -2.44 0.28
C VAL A 54 -13.09 -2.95 1.70
N SER A 55 -14.36 -3.02 2.10
CA SER A 55 -14.74 -3.58 3.40
C SER A 55 -14.78 -5.10 3.35
N ILE A 56 -14.67 -5.74 4.52
CA ILE A 56 -14.71 -7.19 4.64
C ILE A 56 -16.07 -7.74 4.20
N GLU A 57 -17.15 -6.99 4.49
CA GLU A 57 -18.51 -7.34 4.10
C GLU A 57 -18.63 -7.40 2.58
N VAL A 58 -18.19 -6.35 1.88
CA VAL A 58 -18.23 -6.29 0.41
C VAL A 58 -17.38 -7.41 -0.22
N ALA A 59 -16.19 -7.67 0.33
CA ALA A 59 -15.35 -8.77 -0.16
C ALA A 59 -16.04 -10.14 0.04
N SER A 60 -16.74 -10.31 1.17
CA SER A 60 -17.44 -11.56 1.49
C SER A 60 -18.67 -11.79 0.61
N GLU A 61 -19.45 -10.74 0.34
CA GLU A 61 -20.58 -10.78 -0.60
C GLU A 61 -20.10 -11.18 -2.01
N PHE A 62 -18.99 -10.60 -2.48
CA PHE A 62 -18.42 -10.91 -3.78
C PHE A 62 -18.01 -12.39 -3.90
N LEU A 63 -17.44 -12.97 -2.84
CA LEU A 63 -17.08 -14.40 -2.81
C LEU A 63 -18.32 -15.31 -2.79
N GLN A 64 -19.39 -14.92 -2.10
CA GLN A 64 -20.66 -15.65 -2.11
C GLN A 64 -21.30 -15.64 -3.50
N ASP A 65 -21.27 -14.50 -4.20
CA ASP A 65 -21.77 -14.39 -5.57
C ASP A 65 -21.01 -15.30 -6.52
N ILE A 66 -19.67 -15.35 -6.43
CA ILE A 66 -18.86 -16.30 -7.20
C ILE A 66 -19.33 -17.74 -6.94
N GLU A 67 -19.55 -18.09 -5.67
CA GLU A 67 -19.93 -19.45 -5.31
C GLU A 67 -21.33 -19.84 -5.85
N LEU A 68 -22.28 -18.91 -5.81
CA LEU A 68 -23.66 -19.13 -6.24
C LEU A 68 -23.81 -19.11 -7.75
N LEU A 69 -23.11 -18.19 -8.44
CA LEU A 69 -23.30 -17.94 -9.87
C LEU A 69 -22.34 -18.75 -10.74
N ALA A 70 -21.16 -19.12 -10.27
CA ALA A 70 -20.22 -19.92 -11.07
C ALA A 70 -20.67 -21.37 -11.28
N ARG A 71 -21.77 -21.80 -10.64
CA ARG A 71 -22.36 -23.14 -10.76
C ARG A 71 -23.68 -23.17 -11.56
N LEU A 72 -24.11 -22.04 -12.12
CA LEU A 72 -25.24 -21.91 -13.06
C LEU A 72 -24.77 -22.05 -14.51
#